data_AF-A0A838E0Q9-F1
#
_entry.id   AF-A0A838E0Q9-F1
#
_cell.length_a   1.000
_cell.length_b   1.000
_cell.length_c   1.000
_cell.angle_alpha   90.00
_cell.angle_beta   90.00
_cell.angle_gamma   90.00
#
_symmetry.space_group_name_H-M   'P 1'
#
loop_
_entity.id
_entity.type
_entity.pdbx_description
1 polymer ?
#
loop_
_entity_poly.entity_id
_entity_poly.type
_entity_poly.pdbx_seq_one_letter_code
_entity_poly.pdbx_strand_id
1 'polypeptide(L)'
;MAARWARLLAGLWLFAAGIAVMVRAELGVSSWDVLHDAVRLHTPLTFGAAVIVVSVLVLVGSGALGVRPGPGTLANVVLVGAFTDAILRNGVLGGLPSANLPVRFAALLAGVAAIAFGTALYISARLGAGPRDSLMLAAAKRLRVSIGTARGLIEGGVLVAGALLGGTVGVGTAVFAVLIGPAIGIAFGVFRMEPPQRPVRRPAIAAATRLWRRRGGPRTAPDDRSGSRRFVTGDAVDAKIEQFLTHHHDAVMTTLKHDGTPHVARMGLALVDGSLWSSGTRTRVRTKHLRRDPRCTLFVWGGDRQEWLGLETEVGILDGADAPQLNLRLYRAITGRQPDDLDEYLAAMVDEKRLIYEFTVRHAYGQYSF
;
A
#
# COMPACT_ATOMS: atom_id res chain seq x y z
N MET A 1 0.01 23.61 7.57
CA MET A 1 -1.14 23.46 6.64
C MET A 1 -0.84 24.02 5.25
N ALA A 2 -0.34 25.27 5.14
CA ALA A 2 0.00 25.91 3.85
C ALA A 2 0.91 25.07 2.94
N ALA A 3 2.01 24.51 3.47
CA ALA A 3 2.93 23.67 2.70
C ALA A 3 2.31 22.39 2.12
N ARG A 4 1.17 21.90 2.66
CA ARG A 4 0.45 20.75 2.09
C ARG A 4 -0.42 21.18 0.92
N TRP A 5 -1.10 22.33 1.04
CA TRP A 5 -1.87 22.93 -0.03
C TRP A 5 -1.00 23.39 -1.20
N ALA A 6 0.17 23.99 -0.92
CA ALA A 6 1.12 24.38 -1.97
C ALA A 6 1.58 23.16 -2.80
N ARG A 7 1.93 22.04 -2.13
CA ARG A 7 2.26 20.77 -2.81
C ARG A 7 1.09 20.21 -3.61
N LEU A 8 -0.13 20.27 -3.06
CA LEU A 8 -1.33 19.85 -3.77
C LEU A 8 -1.50 20.67 -5.06
N LEU A 9 -1.53 22.00 -4.96
CA LEU A 9 -1.74 22.89 -6.11
C LEU A 9 -0.64 22.74 -7.16
N ALA A 10 0.63 22.69 -6.74
CA ALA A 10 1.74 22.45 -7.65
C ALA A 10 1.64 21.09 -8.35
N GLY A 11 1.26 20.04 -7.63
CA GLY A 11 1.06 18.71 -8.21
C GLY A 11 -0.10 18.65 -9.20
N LEU A 12 -1.23 19.30 -8.89
CA LEU A 12 -2.39 19.37 -9.78
C LEU A 12 -2.10 20.18 -11.03
N TRP A 13 -1.37 21.29 -10.91
CA TRP A 13 -0.93 22.08 -12.06
C TRP A 13 0.03 21.30 -12.96
N LEU A 14 1.04 20.63 -12.39
CA LEU A 14 2.00 19.82 -13.15
C LEU A 14 1.32 18.64 -13.86
N PHE A 15 0.35 18.00 -13.19
CA PHE A 15 -0.46 16.95 -13.77
C PHE A 15 -1.27 17.45 -14.98
N ALA A 16 -1.94 18.61 -14.83
CA ALA A 16 -2.68 19.25 -15.92
C ALA A 16 -1.78 19.70 -17.09
N ALA A 17 -0.56 20.20 -16.79
CA ALA A 17 0.43 20.54 -17.80
C ALA A 17 0.85 19.31 -18.62
N GLY A 18 1.06 18.17 -17.97
CA GLY A 18 1.37 16.91 -18.67
C GLY A 18 0.24 16.43 -19.57
N ILE A 19 -1.03 16.56 -19.13
CA ILE A 19 -2.20 16.29 -19.98
C ILE A 19 -2.20 17.22 -21.20
N ALA A 20 -2.07 18.53 -21.00
CA ALA A 20 -2.12 19.51 -22.09
C ALA A 20 -1.01 19.27 -23.14
N VAL A 21 0.20 18.91 -22.69
CA VAL A 21 1.31 18.53 -23.57
C VAL A 21 0.98 17.29 -24.38
N MET A 22 0.43 16.24 -23.76
CA MET A 22 0.06 15.01 -24.47
C MET A 22 -1.05 15.25 -25.50
N VAL A 23 -2.08 16.04 -25.14
CA VAL A 23 -3.16 16.43 -26.06
C VAL A 23 -2.59 17.16 -27.28
N ARG A 24 -1.69 18.12 -27.07
CA ARG A 24 -1.07 18.92 -28.14
C ARG A 24 0.02 18.18 -28.93
N ALA A 25 0.58 17.10 -28.38
CA ALA A 25 1.51 16.27 -29.11
C ALA A 25 0.82 15.44 -30.20
N GLU A 26 -0.51 15.25 -30.15
CA GLU A 26 -1.33 14.57 -31.17
C GLU A 26 -0.81 13.16 -31.54
N LEU A 27 -0.14 12.48 -30.59
CA LEU A 27 0.33 11.10 -30.77
C LEU A 27 -0.60 10.09 -30.08
N GLY A 28 -1.64 10.55 -29.39
CA GLY A 28 -2.51 9.77 -28.52
C GLY A 28 -2.46 10.28 -27.07
N VAL A 29 -3.54 10.07 -26.33
CA VAL A 29 -3.71 10.55 -24.95
C VAL A 29 -3.84 9.39 -23.95
N SER A 30 -3.91 9.68 -22.65
CA SER A 30 -4.12 8.64 -21.63
C SER A 30 -5.48 7.95 -21.78
N SER A 31 -5.63 6.72 -21.28
CA SER A 31 -6.88 5.93 -21.29
C SER A 31 -8.13 6.73 -20.92
N TRP A 32 -8.07 7.51 -19.84
CA TRP A 32 -9.18 8.37 -19.41
C TRP A 32 -9.38 9.59 -20.30
N ASP A 33 -8.29 10.11 -20.85
CA ASP A 33 -8.34 11.27 -21.74
C ASP A 33 -8.89 10.91 -23.11
N VAL A 34 -8.82 9.64 -23.52
CA VAL A 34 -9.58 9.12 -24.67
C VAL A 34 -11.08 9.33 -24.43
N LEU A 35 -11.58 9.01 -23.22
CA LEU A 35 -12.97 9.27 -22.87
C LEU A 35 -13.29 10.77 -22.78
N HIS A 36 -12.41 11.58 -22.19
CA HIS A 36 -12.61 13.04 -22.11
C HIS A 36 -12.67 13.68 -23.51
N ASP A 37 -11.81 13.25 -24.42
CA ASP A 37 -11.82 13.72 -25.80
C ASP A 37 -13.09 13.26 -26.52
N ALA A 38 -13.52 12.01 -26.33
CA ALA A 38 -14.79 11.53 -26.87
C ALA A 38 -16.00 12.35 -26.39
N VAL A 39 -16.04 12.71 -25.10
CA VAL A 39 -17.09 13.60 -24.55
C VAL A 39 -17.02 14.98 -25.20
N ARG A 40 -15.82 15.55 -25.38
CA ARG A 40 -15.61 16.84 -26.06
C ARG A 40 -16.09 16.81 -27.52
N LEU A 41 -15.98 15.67 -28.22
CA LEU A 41 -16.46 15.53 -29.60
C LEU A 41 -18.00 15.51 -29.70
N HIS A 42 -18.69 15.02 -28.67
CA HIS A 42 -20.15 14.83 -28.66
C HIS A 42 -20.91 15.89 -27.86
N THR A 43 -20.23 16.85 -27.25
CA THR A 43 -20.81 17.89 -26.40
C THR A 43 -20.16 19.25 -26.66
N PRO A 44 -20.79 20.39 -26.32
CA PRO A 44 -20.15 21.71 -26.43
C PRO A 44 -19.09 21.97 -25.34
N LEU A 45 -18.74 20.95 -24.54
CA LEU A 45 -17.77 21.09 -23.46
C LEU A 45 -16.37 21.23 -24.03
N THR A 46 -15.54 22.04 -23.37
CA THR A 46 -14.09 22.03 -23.62
C THR A 46 -13.46 20.76 -23.05
N PHE A 47 -12.21 20.49 -23.42
CA PHE A 47 -11.49 19.33 -22.92
C PHE A 47 -11.42 19.31 -21.38
N GLY A 48 -11.04 20.43 -20.76
CA GLY A 48 -11.00 20.57 -19.30
C GLY A 48 -12.38 20.47 -18.64
N ALA A 49 -13.43 20.99 -19.28
CA ALA A 49 -14.79 20.83 -18.78
C ALA A 49 -15.25 19.36 -18.83
N ALA A 50 -14.91 18.61 -19.88
CA ALA A 50 -15.15 17.17 -19.96
C ALA A 50 -14.43 16.41 -18.85
N VAL A 51 -13.18 16.77 -18.54
CA VAL A 51 -12.43 16.23 -17.39
C VAL A 51 -13.16 16.45 -16.07
N ILE A 52 -13.70 17.66 -15.83
CA ILE A 52 -14.44 17.99 -14.61
C ILE A 52 -15.73 17.16 -14.53
N VAL A 53 -16.54 17.14 -15.60
CA VAL A 53 -17.83 16.42 -15.61
C VAL A 53 -17.62 14.93 -15.36
N VAL A 54 -16.71 14.28 -16.09
CA VAL A 54 -16.41 12.86 -15.89
C VAL A 54 -15.87 12.61 -14.48
N SER A 55 -15.01 13.49 -13.97
CA SER A 55 -14.48 13.39 -12.60
C SER A 55 -15.57 13.51 -11.53
N VAL A 56 -16.57 14.37 -11.72
CA VAL A 56 -17.75 14.49 -10.85
C VAL A 56 -18.59 13.21 -10.90
N LEU A 57 -18.85 12.66 -12.09
CA LEU A 57 -19.58 11.40 -12.24
C LEU A 57 -18.88 10.24 -11.53
N VAL A 58 -17.56 10.14 -11.69
CA VAL A 58 -16.72 9.16 -11.01
C VAL A 58 -16.75 9.36 -9.49
N LEU A 59 -16.72 10.61 -9.02
CA LEU A 59 -16.79 10.94 -7.60
C LEU A 59 -18.14 10.52 -7.00
N VAL A 60 -19.26 10.83 -7.67
CA VAL A 60 -20.61 10.45 -7.25
C VAL A 60 -20.74 8.93 -7.22
N GLY A 61 -20.28 8.23 -8.26
CA GLY A 61 -20.27 6.77 -8.30
C GLY A 61 -19.45 6.16 -7.17
N SER A 62 -18.28 6.73 -6.87
CA SER A 62 -17.44 6.32 -5.73
C SER A 62 -18.10 6.59 -4.37
N GLY A 63 -18.83 7.71 -4.25
CA GLY A 63 -19.61 8.06 -3.07
C GLY A 63 -20.74 7.07 -2.79
N ALA A 64 -21.48 6.67 -3.83
CA ALA A 64 -22.50 5.61 -3.73
C ALA A 64 -21.92 4.25 -3.32
N LEU A 65 -20.62 4.05 -3.53
CA LEU A 65 -19.86 2.87 -3.10
C LEU A 65 -19.25 3.01 -1.69
N GLY A 66 -19.55 4.09 -0.97
CA GLY A 66 -19.13 4.33 0.40
C GLY A 66 -17.74 4.97 0.55
N VAL A 67 -17.15 5.49 -0.54
CA VAL A 67 -15.88 6.24 -0.46
C VAL A 67 -16.15 7.70 -0.15
N ARG A 68 -15.61 8.20 0.96
CA ARG A 68 -15.73 9.61 1.34
C ARG A 68 -14.55 10.42 0.76
N PRO A 69 -14.81 11.39 -0.13
CA PRO A 69 -13.73 12.17 -0.71
C PRO A 69 -13.14 13.18 0.27
N GLY A 70 -11.83 13.40 0.18
CA GLY A 70 -11.14 14.44 0.94
C GLY A 70 -11.17 15.79 0.23
N PRO A 71 -10.77 16.88 0.91
CA PRO A 71 -10.69 18.22 0.30
C PRO A 71 -9.75 18.27 -0.91
N GLY A 72 -8.67 17.47 -0.91
CA GLY A 72 -7.76 17.35 -2.04
C GLY A 72 -8.38 16.61 -3.25
N THR A 73 -9.33 15.71 -3.02
CA THR A 73 -10.08 15.04 -4.09
C THR A 73 -11.00 16.03 -4.81
N LEU A 74 -11.71 16.86 -4.04
CA LEU A 74 -12.56 17.92 -4.60
C LEU A 74 -11.73 18.95 -5.38
N ALA A 75 -10.59 19.37 -4.83
CA ALA A 75 -9.66 20.24 -5.53
C ALA A 75 -9.14 19.60 -6.82
N ASN A 76 -8.81 18.31 -6.82
CA ASN A 76 -8.37 17.59 -8.02
C ASN A 76 -9.45 17.59 -9.12
N VAL A 77 -10.69 17.26 -8.76
CA VAL A 77 -11.84 17.21 -9.69
C VAL A 77 -12.01 18.53 -10.45
N VAL A 78 -11.89 19.66 -9.75
CA VAL A 78 -12.10 20.99 -10.35
C VAL A 78 -10.83 21.52 -11.02
N LEU A 79 -9.70 21.50 -10.31
CA LEU A 79 -8.49 22.20 -10.73
C LEU A 79 -7.76 21.51 -11.87
N VAL A 80 -7.80 20.17 -11.98
CA VAL A 80 -7.12 19.49 -13.10
C VAL A 80 -7.74 19.92 -14.43
N GLY A 81 -9.07 19.89 -14.55
CA GLY A 81 -9.74 20.35 -15.77
C GLY A 81 -9.56 21.84 -16.01
N ALA A 82 -9.74 22.68 -14.99
CA ALA A 82 -9.56 24.13 -15.10
C ALA A 82 -8.14 24.52 -15.55
N PHE A 83 -7.11 23.92 -14.95
CA PHE A 83 -5.72 24.15 -15.35
C PHE A 83 -5.42 23.60 -16.75
N THR A 84 -5.97 22.43 -17.11
CA THR A 84 -5.78 21.87 -18.46
C THR A 84 -6.32 22.83 -19.51
N ASP A 85 -7.52 23.36 -19.32
CA ASP A 85 -8.11 24.35 -20.23
C ASP A 85 -7.30 25.66 -20.27
N ALA A 86 -6.86 26.16 -19.11
CA ALA A 86 -6.04 27.36 -19.05
C ALA A 86 -4.72 27.20 -19.83
N ILE A 87 -4.06 26.05 -19.71
CA ILE A 87 -2.82 25.74 -20.41
C ILE A 87 -3.07 25.52 -21.91
N LEU A 88 -4.16 24.88 -22.30
CA LEU A 88 -4.48 24.68 -23.72
C LEU A 88 -4.86 25.99 -24.43
N ARG A 89 -5.43 26.96 -23.72
CA ARG A 89 -5.87 28.26 -24.26
C ARG A 89 -4.78 29.33 -24.29
N ASN A 90 -3.74 29.24 -23.46
CA ASN A 90 -2.71 30.28 -23.36
C ASN A 90 -1.76 30.37 -24.58
N GLY A 91 -1.86 29.44 -25.53
CA GLY A 91 -1.08 29.45 -26.78
C GLY A 91 0.36 28.94 -26.67
N VAL A 92 0.88 28.66 -25.47
CA VAL A 92 2.28 28.22 -25.26
C VAL A 92 2.59 26.92 -26.02
N LEU A 93 1.61 26.03 -26.14
CA LEU A 93 1.72 24.75 -26.85
C LEU A 93 1.26 24.82 -28.31
N GLY A 94 1.01 26.02 -28.86
CA GLY A 94 0.43 26.21 -30.20
C GLY A 94 1.30 25.69 -31.34
N GLY A 95 2.63 25.70 -31.18
CA GLY A 95 3.57 25.19 -32.19
C GLY A 95 3.82 23.68 -32.12
N LEU A 96 3.37 23.00 -31.06
CA LEU A 96 3.68 21.58 -30.83
C LEU A 96 3.05 20.64 -31.88
N PRO A 97 1.79 20.83 -32.33
CA PRO A 97 1.20 20.00 -33.39
C PRO A 97 2.01 20.01 -34.70
N SER A 98 2.53 21.18 -35.07
CA SER A 98 3.32 21.38 -36.30
C SER A 98 4.79 20.99 -36.16
N ALA A 99 5.23 20.56 -34.97
CA ALA A 99 6.60 20.14 -34.75
C ALA A 99 6.91 18.79 -35.40
N ASN A 100 8.19 18.52 -35.63
CA ASN A 100 8.62 17.24 -36.18
C ASN A 100 8.34 16.09 -35.18
N LEU A 101 8.32 14.87 -35.72
CA LEU A 101 7.95 13.67 -34.96
C LEU A 101 8.84 13.43 -33.71
N PRO A 102 10.18 13.61 -33.75
CA PRO A 102 11.02 13.49 -32.57
C PRO A 102 10.65 14.45 -31.44
N VAL A 103 10.36 15.72 -31.75
CA VAL A 103 9.95 16.71 -30.74
C VAL A 103 8.61 16.32 -30.13
N ARG A 104 7.65 15.86 -30.93
CA ARG A 104 6.34 15.39 -30.44
C ARG A 104 6.46 14.16 -29.54
N PHE A 105 7.36 13.22 -29.86
CA PHE A 105 7.66 12.07 -29.00
C PHE A 105 8.35 12.49 -27.69
N ALA A 106 9.32 13.41 -27.76
CA ALA A 106 9.95 13.95 -26.56
C ALA A 106 8.93 14.65 -25.65
N ALA A 107 8.01 15.42 -26.24
CA ALA A 107 6.90 16.06 -25.54
C ALA A 107 5.94 15.04 -24.91
N LEU A 108 5.60 13.95 -25.62
CA LEU A 108 4.83 12.84 -25.07
C LEU A 108 5.50 12.25 -23.81
N LEU A 109 6.80 11.95 -23.88
CA LEU A 109 7.55 11.40 -22.73
C LEU A 109 7.63 12.41 -21.57
N ALA A 110 7.84 13.69 -21.86
CA ALA A 110 7.79 14.76 -20.88
C ALA A 110 6.41 14.89 -20.23
N GLY A 111 5.34 14.73 -21.01
CA GLY A 111 3.96 14.72 -20.53
C GLY A 111 3.68 13.54 -19.59
N VAL A 112 4.10 12.33 -19.96
CA VAL A 112 4.03 11.14 -19.10
C VAL A 112 4.76 11.36 -17.78
N ALA A 113 5.98 11.92 -17.84
CA ALA A 113 6.76 12.24 -16.65
C ALA A 113 6.07 13.32 -15.78
N ALA A 114 5.59 14.40 -16.38
CA ALA A 114 4.89 15.48 -15.68
C ALA A 114 3.62 14.94 -14.98
N ILE A 115 2.84 14.09 -15.64
CA ILE A 115 1.69 13.41 -15.03
C ILE A 115 2.15 12.57 -13.82
N ALA A 116 3.18 11.74 -13.97
CA ALA A 116 3.68 10.89 -12.89
C ALA A 116 4.19 11.68 -11.67
N PHE A 117 5.00 12.72 -11.90
CA PHE A 117 5.52 13.59 -10.85
C PHE A 117 4.41 14.44 -10.21
N GLY A 118 3.48 14.96 -11.01
CA GLY A 118 2.30 15.65 -10.52
C GLY A 118 1.43 14.77 -9.62
N THR A 119 1.21 13.52 -10.03
CA THR A 119 0.52 12.50 -9.23
C THR A 119 1.19 12.26 -7.90
N ALA A 120 2.50 11.99 -7.89
CA ALA A 120 3.23 11.79 -6.65
C ALA A 120 3.13 13.04 -5.75
N LEU A 121 3.34 14.23 -6.31
CA LEU A 121 3.36 15.48 -5.55
C LEU A 121 2.00 15.80 -4.91
N TYR A 122 0.89 15.67 -5.63
CA TYR A 122 -0.43 15.96 -5.04
C TYR A 122 -0.83 14.89 -4.01
N ILE A 123 -0.52 13.61 -4.25
CA ILE A 123 -0.78 12.53 -3.27
C ILE A 123 0.05 12.74 -1.99
N SER A 124 1.28 13.28 -2.12
CA SER A 124 2.16 13.62 -0.99
C SER A 124 1.53 14.59 0.02
N ALA A 125 0.59 15.42 -0.45
CA ALA A 125 -0.10 16.39 0.39
C ALA A 125 -1.00 15.72 1.43
N ARG A 126 -1.37 14.44 1.24
CA ARG A 126 -2.25 13.65 2.12
C ARG A 126 -3.62 14.31 2.36
N LEU A 127 -4.11 15.11 1.41
CA LEU A 127 -5.39 15.82 1.51
C LEU A 127 -6.55 15.09 0.80
N GLY A 128 -6.26 13.99 0.11
CA GLY A 128 -7.21 13.19 -0.68
C GLY A 128 -6.49 12.55 -1.87
N ALA A 129 -7.09 11.53 -2.45
CA ALA A 129 -6.64 10.91 -3.71
C ALA A 129 -7.50 11.42 -4.88
N GLY A 130 -7.17 11.08 -6.12
CA GLY A 130 -7.98 11.47 -7.27
C GLY A 130 -9.35 10.75 -7.31
N PRO A 131 -10.31 11.23 -8.11
CA PRO A 131 -11.59 10.54 -8.34
C PRO A 131 -11.35 9.14 -8.94
N ARG A 132 -10.40 9.01 -9.87
CA ARG A 132 -9.97 7.73 -10.47
C ARG A 132 -9.48 6.73 -9.40
N ASP A 133 -8.65 7.19 -8.47
CA ASP A 133 -8.13 6.36 -7.36
C ASP A 133 -9.24 5.92 -6.41
N SER A 134 -10.21 6.81 -6.16
CA SER A 134 -11.37 6.55 -5.29
C SER A 134 -12.26 5.45 -5.89
N LEU A 135 -12.51 5.50 -7.19
CA LEU A 135 -13.28 4.47 -7.91
C LEU A 135 -12.54 3.14 -7.93
N MET A 136 -11.22 3.15 -8.16
CA MET A 136 -10.40 1.94 -8.11
C MET A 136 -10.47 1.25 -6.74
N LEU A 137 -10.36 2.00 -5.65
CA LEU A 137 -10.48 1.47 -4.28
C LEU A 137 -11.89 0.92 -4.01
N ALA A 138 -12.92 1.63 -4.47
CA ALA A 138 -14.31 1.21 -4.33
C ALA A 138 -14.60 -0.10 -5.08
N ALA A 139 -14.16 -0.18 -6.34
CA ALA A 139 -14.34 -1.33 -7.20
C ALA A 139 -13.58 -2.56 -6.67
N ALA A 140 -12.32 -2.39 -6.24
CA ALA A 140 -11.55 -3.49 -5.66
C ALA A 140 -12.24 -4.10 -4.43
N LYS A 141 -12.80 -3.24 -3.55
CA LYS A 141 -13.53 -3.69 -2.36
C LYS A 141 -14.85 -4.40 -2.71
N ARG A 142 -15.64 -3.84 -3.63
CA ARG A 142 -16.98 -4.37 -3.98
C ARG A 142 -16.90 -5.65 -4.80
N LEU A 143 -15.97 -5.73 -5.76
CA LEU A 143 -15.78 -6.90 -6.62
C LEU A 143 -14.86 -7.96 -6.01
N ARG A 144 -14.29 -7.70 -4.83
CA ARG A 144 -13.34 -8.60 -4.13
C ARG A 144 -12.12 -9.00 -4.98
N VAL A 145 -11.71 -8.15 -5.92
CA VAL A 145 -10.53 -8.36 -6.78
C VAL A 145 -9.32 -7.57 -6.27
N SER A 146 -8.12 -7.88 -6.79
CA SER A 146 -6.92 -7.11 -6.47
C SER A 146 -7.03 -5.66 -6.97
N ILE A 147 -6.37 -4.70 -6.31
CA ILE A 147 -6.30 -3.30 -6.79
C ILE A 147 -5.74 -3.21 -8.22
N GLY A 148 -4.77 -4.07 -8.55
CA GLY A 148 -4.21 -4.13 -9.90
C GLY A 148 -5.24 -4.55 -10.94
N THR A 149 -6.04 -5.57 -10.61
CA THR A 149 -7.14 -6.05 -11.47
C THR A 149 -8.23 -4.99 -11.61
N ALA A 150 -8.68 -4.38 -10.52
CA ALA A 150 -9.67 -3.30 -10.55
C ALA A 150 -9.18 -2.13 -11.42
N ARG A 151 -7.91 -1.74 -11.27
CA ARG A 151 -7.30 -0.71 -12.12
C ARG A 151 -7.30 -1.13 -13.58
N GLY A 152 -6.81 -2.32 -13.92
CA GLY A 152 -6.77 -2.80 -15.30
C GLY A 152 -8.16 -2.84 -15.96
N LEU A 153 -9.18 -3.30 -15.24
CA LEU A 153 -10.56 -3.31 -15.72
C LEU A 153 -11.13 -1.91 -15.95
N ILE A 154 -10.89 -0.98 -15.01
CA ILE A 154 -11.37 0.40 -15.16
C ILE A 154 -10.63 1.10 -16.30
N GLU A 155 -9.30 1.03 -16.34
CA GLU A 155 -8.47 1.66 -17.38
C GLU A 155 -8.81 1.10 -18.76
N GLY A 156 -8.93 -0.23 -18.88
CA GLY A 156 -9.33 -0.89 -20.12
C GLY A 156 -10.75 -0.57 -20.53
N GLY A 157 -11.71 -0.58 -19.61
CA GLY A 157 -13.11 -0.25 -19.88
C GLY A 157 -13.29 1.20 -20.33
N VAL A 158 -12.63 2.14 -19.68
CA VAL A 158 -12.67 3.56 -20.07
C VAL A 158 -11.99 3.80 -21.41
N LEU A 159 -10.85 3.15 -21.67
CA LEU A 159 -10.18 3.22 -22.97
C LEU A 159 -11.08 2.68 -24.08
N VAL A 160 -11.69 1.51 -23.90
CA VAL A 160 -12.60 0.90 -24.89
C VAL A 160 -13.82 1.80 -25.10
N ALA A 161 -14.45 2.28 -24.04
CA ALA A 161 -15.61 3.17 -24.14
C ALA A 161 -15.26 4.47 -24.88
N GLY A 162 -14.14 5.11 -24.52
CA GLY A 162 -13.67 6.32 -25.19
C GLY A 162 -13.34 6.07 -26.67
N ALA A 163 -12.68 4.96 -26.99
CA ALA A 163 -12.33 4.60 -28.36
C ALA A 163 -13.57 4.33 -29.22
N LEU A 164 -14.57 3.61 -28.68
CA LEU A 164 -15.85 3.37 -29.36
C LEU A 164 -16.63 4.67 -29.61
N LEU A 165 -16.48 5.64 -28.72
CA LEU A 165 -17.06 6.99 -28.86
C LEU A 165 -16.15 7.93 -29.67
N GLY A 166 -15.15 7.42 -30.39
CA GLY A 166 -14.32 8.21 -31.32
C GLY A 166 -13.23 9.07 -30.67
N GLY A 167 -12.90 8.86 -29.40
CA GLY A 167 -11.81 9.56 -28.73
C GLY A 167 -10.43 9.22 -29.31
N THR A 168 -9.48 10.14 -29.21
CA THR A 168 -8.15 10.00 -29.82
C THR A 168 -7.33 8.87 -29.20
N VAL A 169 -7.14 7.77 -29.93
CA VAL A 169 -6.21 6.69 -29.59
C VAL A 169 -5.02 6.71 -30.55
N GLY A 170 -3.81 6.57 -30.01
CA GLY A 170 -2.60 6.50 -30.83
C GLY A 170 -1.43 5.81 -30.15
N VAL A 171 -0.25 5.88 -30.78
CA VAL A 171 1.00 5.29 -30.24
C VAL A 171 1.31 5.85 -28.84
N GLY A 172 1.04 7.13 -28.62
CA GLY A 172 1.16 7.78 -27.32
C GLY A 172 0.28 7.19 -26.23
N THR A 173 -0.90 6.66 -26.57
CA THR A 173 -1.79 5.96 -25.63
C THR A 173 -1.16 4.64 -25.17
N ALA A 174 -0.57 3.88 -26.10
CA ALA A 174 0.14 2.65 -25.78
C ALA A 174 1.41 2.91 -24.94
N VAL A 175 2.20 3.92 -25.34
CA VAL A 175 3.38 4.36 -24.58
C VAL A 175 2.99 4.79 -23.17
N PHE A 176 1.93 5.57 -23.01
CA PHE A 176 1.42 5.98 -21.71
C PHE A 176 1.03 4.78 -20.86
N ALA A 177 0.24 3.83 -21.41
CA ALA A 177 -0.22 2.65 -20.68
C ALA A 177 0.93 1.81 -20.12
N VAL A 178 2.03 1.68 -20.88
CA VAL A 178 3.23 0.95 -20.47
C VAL A 178 4.07 1.74 -19.46
N LEU A 179 4.32 3.03 -19.72
CA LEU A 179 5.30 3.81 -18.97
C LEU A 179 4.75 4.46 -17.68
N ILE A 180 3.45 4.72 -17.60
CA ILE A 180 2.91 5.48 -16.47
C ILE A 180 3.11 4.77 -15.13
N GLY A 181 3.02 3.44 -15.09
CA GLY A 181 3.24 2.64 -13.89
C GLY A 181 4.66 2.79 -13.32
N PRO A 182 5.70 2.43 -14.10
CA PRO A 182 7.10 2.66 -13.73
C PRO A 182 7.40 4.13 -13.42
N ALA A 183 6.89 5.08 -14.21
CA ALA A 183 7.14 6.51 -14.00
C ALA A 183 6.60 7.02 -12.66
N ILE A 184 5.38 6.60 -12.28
CA ILE A 184 4.83 6.91 -10.95
C ILE A 184 5.69 6.28 -9.84
N GLY A 185 6.17 5.05 -10.04
CA GLY A 185 7.08 4.38 -9.10
C GLY A 185 8.38 5.16 -8.87
N ILE A 186 9.00 5.64 -9.95
CA ILE A 186 10.20 6.50 -9.90
C ILE A 186 9.88 7.80 -9.18
N ALA A 187 8.78 8.48 -9.53
CA ALA A 187 8.39 9.74 -8.91
C ALA A 187 8.20 9.60 -7.39
N PHE A 188 7.54 8.53 -6.93
CA PHE A 188 7.42 8.25 -5.49
C PHE A 188 8.79 8.00 -4.82
N GLY A 189 9.68 7.26 -5.48
CA GLY A 189 11.05 7.02 -5.02
C GLY A 189 11.85 8.31 -4.85
N VAL A 190 11.76 9.23 -5.83
CA VAL A 190 12.44 10.55 -5.80
C VAL A 190 12.00 11.38 -4.60
N PHE A 191 10.71 11.40 -4.30
CA PHE A 191 10.17 12.13 -3.15
C PHE A 191 10.34 11.38 -1.81
N ARG A 192 11.07 10.24 -1.78
CA ARG A 192 11.21 9.34 -0.62
C ARG A 192 9.86 8.96 0.00
N MET A 193 8.84 8.87 -0.84
CA MET A 193 7.51 8.47 -0.42
C MET A 193 7.36 6.99 -0.69
N GLU A 194 6.98 6.23 0.33
CA GLU A 194 6.55 4.86 0.12
C GLU A 194 5.40 4.88 -0.90
N PRO A 195 5.51 4.18 -2.04
CA PRO A 195 4.41 4.07 -2.99
C PRO A 195 3.18 3.53 -2.25
N PRO A 196 1.94 3.90 -2.65
CA PRO A 196 0.74 3.30 -2.09
C PRO A 196 0.85 1.77 -2.25
N GLN A 197 1.14 1.12 -1.13
CA GLN A 197 1.40 -0.31 -1.07
C GLN A 197 0.20 -1.05 -1.67
N ARG A 198 0.45 -1.99 -2.59
CA ARG A 198 -0.57 -3.00 -2.95
C ARG A 198 -1.17 -3.51 -1.64
N PRO A 199 -2.50 -3.70 -1.54
CA PRO A 199 -3.08 -4.24 -0.33
C PRO A 199 -2.64 -5.69 -0.28
N VAL A 200 -1.52 -5.92 0.39
CA VAL A 200 -1.22 -7.20 0.99
C VAL A 200 -2.45 -7.49 1.83
N ARG A 201 -3.22 -8.52 1.49
CA ARG A 201 -4.32 -9.04 2.31
C ARG A 201 -3.78 -9.08 3.73
N ARG A 202 -4.27 -8.15 4.56
CA ARG A 202 -3.77 -8.01 5.92
C ARG A 202 -4.34 -9.18 6.69
N PRO A 203 -3.51 -10.04 7.31
CA PRO A 203 -4.04 -11.04 8.22
C PRO A 203 -4.81 -10.30 9.33
N ALA A 204 -5.92 -10.88 9.77
CA ALA A 204 -6.86 -10.33 10.78
C ALA A 204 -6.15 -9.76 12.03
N ILE A 205 -4.97 -10.27 12.37
CA ILE A 205 -4.14 -9.84 13.49
C ILE A 205 -3.63 -8.38 13.36
N ALA A 206 -3.40 -7.88 12.14
CA ALA A 206 -2.93 -6.50 11.92
C ALA A 206 -4.03 -5.42 12.12
N ALA A 207 -5.30 -5.83 12.20
CA ALA A 207 -6.41 -4.95 12.55
C ALA A 207 -6.49 -4.74 14.08
N ALA A 208 -6.19 -5.79 14.87
CA ALA A 208 -6.15 -5.72 16.32
C ALA A 208 -5.10 -4.71 16.82
N THR A 209 -3.92 -4.68 16.21
CA THR A 209 -2.82 -3.76 16.57
C THR A 209 -3.16 -2.28 16.33
N ARG A 210 -4.08 -1.96 15.40
CA ARG A 210 -4.51 -0.57 15.13
C ARG A 210 -5.59 -0.07 16.07
N LEU A 211 -6.48 -0.95 16.51
CA LEU A 211 -7.50 -0.63 17.53
C LEU A 211 -6.83 -0.38 18.89
N TRP A 212 -5.76 -1.11 19.20
CA TRP A 212 -4.93 -0.93 20.41
C TRP A 212 -4.22 0.43 20.43
N ARG A 213 -3.56 0.86 19.34
CA ARG A 213 -2.95 2.19 19.22
C ARG A 213 -3.93 3.37 19.33
N ARG A 214 -5.22 3.16 19.04
CA ARG A 214 -6.25 4.21 19.05
C ARG A 214 -6.87 4.46 20.42
N ARG A 215 -6.69 3.58 21.40
CA ARG A 215 -7.36 3.70 22.72
C ARG A 215 -6.47 4.14 23.88
N GLY A 216 -5.20 4.42 23.62
CA GLY A 216 -4.23 4.72 24.67
C GLY A 216 -3.93 3.46 25.48
N GLY A 217 -2.74 2.89 25.26
CA GLY A 217 -2.23 1.88 26.19
C GLY A 217 -2.18 2.45 27.62
N PRO A 218 -2.12 1.57 28.65
CA PRO A 218 -2.17 1.99 30.04
C PRO A 218 -1.17 3.12 30.34
N ARG A 219 -1.66 4.14 31.06
CA ARG A 219 -0.87 5.27 31.54
C ARG A 219 0.15 4.75 32.56
N THR A 220 1.37 5.26 32.41
CA THR A 220 2.55 5.08 33.27
C THR A 220 2.25 4.99 34.77
N ALA A 221 2.90 4.03 35.44
CA ALA A 221 3.29 4.13 36.84
C ALA A 221 4.82 4.35 36.93
N PRO A 222 5.33 4.96 38.00
CA PRO A 222 6.48 5.86 37.93
C PRO A 222 7.86 5.20 37.99
N ASP A 223 8.81 5.99 37.49
CA ASP A 223 10.27 5.90 37.46
C ASP A 223 10.89 5.33 38.75
N ASP A 224 11.56 4.17 38.65
CA ASP A 224 12.69 3.83 39.52
C ASP A 224 13.93 3.62 38.65
N ARG A 225 14.78 4.65 38.62
CA ARG A 225 16.10 4.61 38.01
C ARG A 225 17.09 4.06 39.01
N SER A 226 17.27 2.75 39.04
CA SER A 226 18.60 2.17 39.29
C SER A 226 18.62 0.68 38.95
N GLY A 227 19.55 0.23 38.11
CA GLY A 227 19.77 -1.21 37.94
C GLY A 227 20.41 -1.65 36.62
N SER A 228 21.74 -1.59 36.57
CA SER A 228 22.64 -2.44 35.77
C SER A 228 22.22 -2.88 34.36
N ARG A 229 22.87 -2.27 33.36
CA ARG A 229 23.04 -2.79 32.00
C ARG A 229 23.73 -4.17 32.07
N ARG A 230 23.04 -5.26 31.75
CA ARG A 230 23.67 -6.58 31.54
C ARG A 230 23.03 -7.29 30.35
N PHE A 231 23.89 -7.74 29.44
CA PHE A 231 23.59 -8.77 28.45
C PHE A 231 23.44 -10.09 29.20
N VAL A 232 22.31 -10.77 29.06
CA VAL A 232 22.09 -12.11 29.62
C VAL A 232 22.15 -13.09 28.46
N THR A 233 23.07 -14.05 28.56
CA THR A 233 23.23 -15.17 27.63
C THR A 233 23.06 -16.46 28.41
N GLY A 234 22.09 -17.32 28.08
CA GLY A 234 22.02 -18.69 28.61
C GLY A 234 20.64 -19.36 28.59
N ASP A 235 20.52 -20.38 27.73
CA ASP A 235 19.89 -21.72 27.83
C ASP A 235 18.54 -21.99 28.53
N ALA A 236 17.85 -21.00 29.08
CA ALA A 236 16.44 -21.12 29.42
C ALA A 236 15.74 -19.80 29.08
N VAL A 237 14.50 -19.87 28.61
CA VAL A 237 13.65 -18.68 28.59
C VAL A 237 13.44 -18.29 30.06
N ASP A 238 14.29 -17.41 30.58
CA ASP A 238 14.20 -16.91 31.95
C ASP A 238 12.82 -16.27 32.16
N ALA A 239 12.25 -16.32 33.35
CA ALA A 239 10.91 -15.80 33.67
C ALA A 239 10.72 -14.34 33.21
N LYS A 240 11.84 -13.62 33.16
CA LYS A 240 12.03 -12.28 32.61
C LYS A 240 11.71 -12.15 31.12
N ILE A 241 12.20 -13.09 30.31
CA ILE A 241 11.92 -13.15 28.87
C ILE A 241 10.45 -13.54 28.67
N GLU A 242 9.92 -14.47 29.47
CA GLU A 242 8.52 -14.84 29.41
C GLU A 242 7.60 -13.64 29.69
N GLN A 243 7.91 -12.86 30.73
CA GLN A 243 7.18 -11.64 31.06
C GLN A 243 7.21 -10.64 29.90
N PHE A 244 8.37 -10.43 29.27
CA PHE A 244 8.50 -9.55 28.11
C PHE A 244 7.63 -10.04 26.94
N LEU A 245 7.75 -11.32 26.58
CA LEU A 245 7.00 -11.94 25.48
C LEU A 245 5.49 -12.03 25.73
N THR A 246 5.05 -11.99 26.99
CA THR A 246 3.64 -11.92 27.38
C THR A 246 3.01 -10.58 27.00
N HIS A 247 3.79 -9.49 27.04
CA HIS A 247 3.29 -8.14 26.76
C HIS A 247 3.64 -7.65 25.34
N HIS A 248 4.61 -8.29 24.69
CA HIS A 248 5.17 -7.84 23.41
C HIS A 248 5.02 -8.89 22.31
N HIS A 249 4.07 -8.64 21.41
CA HIS A 249 3.72 -9.58 20.34
C HIS A 249 4.24 -9.19 18.95
N ASP A 250 4.72 -7.96 18.76
CA ASP A 250 5.22 -7.49 17.46
C ASP A 250 6.69 -7.91 17.29
N ALA A 251 6.99 -8.60 16.19
CA ALA A 251 8.33 -9.10 15.93
C ALA A 251 8.73 -9.06 14.44
N VAL A 252 10.04 -9.15 14.20
CA VAL A 252 10.66 -9.41 12.91
C VAL A 252 11.34 -10.76 12.96
N MET A 253 11.11 -11.58 11.95
CA MET A 253 11.81 -12.84 11.75
C MET A 253 12.82 -12.69 10.62
N THR A 254 14.04 -13.12 10.86
CA THR A 254 15.11 -13.21 9.87
C THR A 254 15.41 -14.68 9.60
N THR A 255 15.13 -15.12 8.37
CA THR A 255 15.39 -16.48 7.87
C THR A 255 16.57 -16.45 6.89
N LEU A 256 17.15 -17.60 6.58
CA LEU A 256 18.25 -17.70 5.61
C LEU A 256 17.71 -18.07 4.22
N LYS A 257 18.18 -17.39 3.17
CA LYS A 257 17.97 -17.81 1.77
C LYS A 257 18.92 -18.97 1.42
N HIS A 258 18.74 -19.54 0.23
CA HIS A 258 19.60 -20.64 -0.26
C HIS A 258 21.09 -20.25 -0.31
N ASP A 259 21.39 -18.99 -0.63
CA ASP A 259 22.74 -18.42 -0.67
C ASP A 259 23.27 -17.99 0.71
N GLY A 260 22.53 -18.29 1.79
CA GLY A 260 22.87 -17.85 3.15
C GLY A 260 22.53 -16.39 3.46
N THR A 261 22.07 -15.60 2.49
CA THR A 261 21.70 -14.20 2.76
C THR A 261 20.42 -14.10 3.59
N PRO A 262 20.30 -13.10 4.48
CA PRO A 262 19.12 -12.96 5.33
C PRO A 262 17.88 -12.54 4.51
N HIS A 263 16.72 -13.05 4.92
CA HIS A 263 15.40 -12.64 4.48
C HIS A 263 14.55 -12.24 5.69
N VAL A 264 14.14 -10.99 5.71
CA VAL A 264 13.50 -10.33 6.85
C VAL A 264 12.00 -10.18 6.60
N ALA A 265 11.19 -10.53 7.59
CA ALA A 265 9.75 -10.34 7.51
C ALA A 265 9.12 -10.07 8.89
N ARG A 266 8.24 -9.06 8.94
CA ARG A 266 7.43 -8.79 10.14
C ARG A 266 6.44 -9.93 10.41
N MET A 267 6.16 -10.19 11.68
CA MET A 267 5.20 -11.15 12.18
C MET A 267 4.65 -10.74 13.56
N GLY A 268 3.61 -11.44 14.01
CA GLY A 268 3.21 -11.45 15.41
C GLY A 268 3.64 -12.75 16.08
N LEU A 269 3.90 -12.73 17.38
CA LEU A 269 4.17 -13.92 18.20
C LEU A 269 3.44 -13.83 19.54
N ALA A 270 3.29 -14.96 20.21
CA ALA A 270 2.89 -15.01 21.62
C ALA A 270 3.35 -16.32 22.24
N LEU A 271 3.41 -16.34 23.57
CA LEU A 271 3.50 -17.58 24.33
C LEU A 271 2.12 -18.25 24.36
N VAL A 272 2.07 -19.52 23.98
CA VAL A 272 0.89 -20.39 24.05
C VAL A 272 1.32 -21.65 24.78
N ASP A 273 0.73 -21.90 25.94
CA ASP A 273 1.08 -23.06 26.78
C ASP A 273 2.59 -23.18 27.05
N GLY A 274 3.26 -22.04 27.28
CA GLY A 274 4.72 -21.95 27.50
C GLY A 274 5.58 -22.01 26.23
N SER A 275 4.98 -22.27 25.07
CA SER A 275 5.68 -22.34 23.79
C SER A 275 5.56 -21.05 22.99
N LEU A 276 6.66 -20.58 22.43
CA LEU A 276 6.66 -19.35 21.61
C LEU A 276 6.16 -19.68 20.20
N TRP A 277 5.01 -19.12 19.82
CA TRP A 277 4.36 -19.44 18.55
C TRP A 277 4.17 -18.23 17.65
N SER A 278 4.13 -18.47 16.33
CA SER A 278 3.68 -17.51 15.31
C SER A 278 2.89 -18.22 14.20
N SER A 279 2.07 -17.46 13.47
CA SER A 279 1.25 -17.99 12.37
C SER A 279 1.95 -17.79 11.01
N GLY A 280 1.96 -18.85 10.21
CA GLY A 280 2.48 -18.87 8.84
C GLY A 280 1.51 -19.48 7.84
N THR A 281 1.94 -19.61 6.59
CA THR A 281 1.18 -20.27 5.52
C THR A 281 2.14 -21.09 4.68
N ARG A 282 1.74 -22.28 4.21
CA ARG A 282 2.64 -23.23 3.51
C ARG A 282 3.39 -22.62 2.31
N THR A 283 2.80 -21.65 1.61
CA THR A 283 3.35 -21.06 0.37
C THR A 283 4.34 -19.90 0.58
N ARG A 284 4.51 -19.39 1.81
CA ARG A 284 5.35 -18.21 2.05
C ARG A 284 6.83 -18.50 1.81
N VAL A 285 7.54 -17.51 1.27
CA VAL A 285 9.01 -17.55 1.05
C VAL A 285 9.75 -17.95 2.33
N ARG A 286 9.46 -17.27 3.46
CA ARG A 286 10.05 -17.62 4.77
C ARG A 286 9.76 -19.06 5.22
N THR A 287 8.60 -19.64 4.88
CA THR A 287 8.28 -21.03 5.19
C THR A 287 9.14 -21.99 4.39
N LYS A 288 9.36 -21.70 3.10
CA LYS A 288 10.26 -22.49 2.25
C LYS A 288 11.69 -22.43 2.77
N HIS A 289 12.12 -21.27 3.26
CA HIS A 289 13.43 -21.13 3.92
C HIS A 289 13.51 -22.01 5.17
N LEU A 290 12.53 -21.90 6.07
CA LEU A 290 12.50 -22.62 7.35
C LEU A 290 12.44 -24.14 7.19
N ARG A 291 11.80 -24.64 6.14
CA ARG A 291 11.82 -26.09 5.83
C ARG A 291 13.19 -26.59 5.38
N ARG A 292 14.01 -25.72 4.80
CA ARG A 292 15.37 -26.06 4.37
C ARG A 292 16.38 -25.88 5.50
N ASP A 293 16.25 -24.77 6.22
CA ASP A 293 17.10 -24.41 7.35
C ASP A 293 16.20 -23.87 8.48
N PRO A 294 16.03 -24.62 9.57
CA PRO A 294 15.09 -24.26 10.63
C PRO A 294 15.54 -23.07 11.47
N ARG A 295 16.78 -22.60 11.29
CA ARG A 295 17.34 -21.49 12.08
C ARG A 295 16.73 -20.16 11.66
N CYS A 296 16.31 -19.38 12.64
CA CYS A 296 15.92 -18.00 12.42
C CYS A 296 16.17 -17.12 13.65
N THR A 297 16.40 -15.83 13.42
CA THR A 297 16.51 -14.84 14.48
C THR A 297 15.23 -14.03 14.55
N LEU A 298 14.69 -13.87 15.76
CA LEU A 298 13.56 -12.99 16.04
C LEU A 298 14.06 -11.70 16.67
N PHE A 299 13.49 -10.57 16.26
CA PHE A 299 13.64 -9.28 16.93
C PHE A 299 12.25 -8.85 17.40
N VAL A 300 12.05 -8.75 18.71
CA VAL A 300 10.78 -8.38 19.33
C VAL A 300 10.88 -6.96 19.85
N TRP A 301 9.90 -6.12 19.55
CA TRP A 301 9.86 -4.74 20.02
C TRP A 301 9.29 -4.64 21.44
N GLY A 302 9.92 -3.84 22.29
CA GLY A 302 9.39 -3.50 23.62
C GLY A 302 8.37 -2.36 23.61
N GLY A 303 8.14 -1.78 24.79
CA GLY A 303 7.14 -0.73 24.99
C GLY A 303 7.60 0.64 24.46
N ASP A 304 8.90 0.89 24.52
CA ASP A 304 9.54 2.12 24.04
C ASP A 304 10.45 1.90 22.81
N ARG A 305 11.19 2.94 22.39
CA ARG A 305 12.07 2.86 21.19
C ARG A 305 13.44 2.24 21.48
N GLN A 306 13.82 2.10 22.74
CA GLN A 306 15.10 1.57 23.20
C GLN A 306 14.97 0.10 23.61
N GLU A 307 13.76 -0.36 23.92
CA GLU A 307 13.50 -1.73 24.35
C GLU A 307 13.31 -2.69 23.17
N TRP A 308 14.06 -3.79 23.21
CA TRP A 308 13.99 -4.87 22.25
C TRP A 308 14.60 -6.16 22.77
N LEU A 309 14.16 -7.27 22.20
CA LEU A 309 14.65 -8.61 22.49
C LEU A 309 14.98 -9.34 21.19
N GLY A 310 16.25 -9.70 21.03
CA GLY A 310 16.75 -10.63 20.03
C GLY A 310 16.68 -12.06 20.54
N LEU A 311 16.15 -12.97 19.72
CA LEU A 311 16.09 -14.40 20.01
C LEU A 311 16.69 -15.17 18.84
N GLU A 312 17.72 -15.96 19.10
CA GLU A 312 18.19 -16.97 18.15
C GLU A 312 17.39 -18.24 18.39
N THR A 313 16.76 -18.75 17.34
CA THR A 313 15.77 -19.82 17.45
C THR A 313 15.94 -20.87 16.37
N GLU A 314 15.44 -22.06 16.66
CA GLU A 314 15.08 -23.06 15.66
C GLU A 314 13.55 -23.19 15.60
N VAL A 315 13.02 -23.54 14.43
CA VAL A 315 11.57 -23.57 14.19
C VAL A 315 11.08 -24.98 13.90
N GLY A 316 10.14 -25.45 14.73
CA GLY A 316 9.21 -26.52 14.38
C GLY A 316 8.05 -25.96 13.54
N ILE A 317 7.65 -26.69 12.50
CA ILE A 317 6.49 -26.31 11.66
C ILE A 317 5.35 -27.29 11.93
N LEU A 318 4.30 -26.79 12.57
CA LEU A 318 3.08 -27.55 12.84
C LEU A 318 2.06 -27.24 11.73
N ASP A 319 2.01 -28.09 10.71
CA ASP A 319 1.11 -27.97 9.57
C ASP A 319 0.16 -29.16 9.38
N GLY A 320 -0.16 -29.81 10.51
CA GLY A 320 -1.14 -30.90 10.61
C GLY A 320 -2.60 -30.44 10.47
N ALA A 321 -3.52 -31.39 10.54
CA ALA A 321 -4.96 -31.14 10.42
C ALA A 321 -5.53 -30.26 11.54
N ASP A 322 -4.81 -30.16 12.66
CA ASP A 322 -5.10 -29.37 13.85
C ASP A 322 -4.60 -27.91 13.76
N ALA A 323 -3.88 -27.54 12.69
CA ALA A 323 -3.35 -26.19 12.50
C ALA A 323 -4.40 -25.06 12.64
N PRO A 324 -5.66 -25.21 12.18
CA PRO A 324 -6.72 -24.23 12.44
C PRO A 324 -6.95 -23.97 13.94
N GLN A 325 -7.01 -25.04 14.74
CA GLN A 325 -7.25 -25.00 16.17
C GLN A 325 -6.05 -24.40 16.91
N LEU A 326 -4.82 -24.72 16.48
CA LEU A 326 -3.61 -24.10 17.03
C LEU A 326 -3.55 -22.59 16.74
N ASN A 327 -3.95 -22.17 15.52
CA ASN A 327 -4.03 -20.75 15.17
C ASN A 327 -5.09 -20.01 16.00
N LEU A 328 -6.21 -20.66 16.34
CA LEU A 328 -7.21 -20.11 17.24
C LEU A 328 -6.66 -19.87 18.65
N ARG A 329 -5.87 -20.82 19.19
CA ARG A 329 -5.19 -20.63 20.49
C ARG A 329 -4.22 -19.45 20.45
N LEU A 330 -3.40 -19.38 19.40
CA LEU A 330 -2.49 -18.26 19.18
C LEU A 330 -3.24 -16.91 19.05
N TYR A 331 -4.37 -16.89 18.34
CA TYR A 331 -5.20 -15.68 18.23
C TYR A 331 -5.71 -15.22 19.59
N ARG A 332 -6.19 -16.13 20.43
CA ARG A 332 -6.64 -15.82 21.79
C ARG A 332 -5.49 -15.30 22.65
N ALA A 333 -4.30 -15.90 22.56
CA ALA A 333 -3.12 -15.44 23.28
C ALA A 333 -2.70 -14.01 22.88
N ILE A 334 -2.69 -13.70 21.58
CA ILE A 334 -2.29 -12.36 21.09
C ILE A 334 -3.36 -11.29 21.39
N THR A 335 -4.65 -11.64 21.30
CA THR A 335 -5.73 -10.64 21.32
C THR A 335 -6.50 -10.56 22.63
N GLY A 336 -6.42 -11.60 23.47
CA GLY A 336 -7.27 -11.79 24.65
C GLY A 336 -8.75 -11.99 24.31
N ARG A 337 -9.10 -12.36 23.07
CA ARG A 337 -10.49 -12.42 22.58
C ARG A 337 -10.77 -13.67 21.76
N GLN A 338 -12.07 -13.95 21.57
CA GLN A 338 -12.57 -14.92 20.60
C GLN A 338 -12.86 -14.23 19.26
N PRO A 339 -12.69 -14.91 18.10
CA PRO A 339 -13.19 -14.41 16.83
C PRO A 339 -14.70 -14.19 16.87
N ASP A 340 -15.19 -13.16 16.16
CA ASP A 340 -16.63 -12.85 16.10
C ASP A 340 -17.43 -13.98 15.41
N ASP A 341 -16.84 -14.60 14.39
CA ASP A 341 -17.32 -15.81 13.72
C ASP A 341 -16.23 -16.89 13.78
N LEU A 342 -16.50 -17.96 14.53
CA LEU A 342 -15.55 -19.03 14.75
C LEU A 342 -15.40 -19.94 13.52
N ASP A 343 -16.50 -20.22 12.83
CA ASP A 343 -16.52 -21.13 11.69
C ASP A 343 -15.86 -20.48 10.48
N GLU A 344 -16.14 -19.20 10.23
CA GLU A 344 -15.44 -18.42 9.19
C GLU A 344 -13.94 -18.36 9.49
N TYR A 345 -13.55 -18.13 10.76
CA TYR A 345 -12.15 -18.08 11.17
C TYR A 345 -11.43 -19.41 10.89
N LEU A 346 -12.02 -20.54 11.30
CA LEU A 346 -11.42 -21.86 11.10
C LEU A 346 -11.36 -22.24 9.62
N ALA A 347 -12.41 -21.96 8.85
CA ALA A 347 -12.44 -22.17 7.41
C ALA A 347 -11.34 -21.38 6.70
N ALA A 348 -11.11 -20.12 7.10
CA ALA A 348 -10.01 -19.31 6.57
C ALA A 348 -8.63 -19.90 6.90
N MET A 349 -8.45 -20.53 8.06
CA MET A 349 -7.18 -21.19 8.38
C MET A 349 -6.89 -22.38 7.46
N VAL A 350 -7.92 -23.15 7.11
CA VAL A 350 -7.82 -24.28 6.17
C VAL A 350 -7.54 -23.78 4.75
N ASP A 351 -8.33 -22.82 4.26
CA ASP A 351 -8.21 -22.27 2.91
C ASP A 351 -6.83 -21.64 2.67
N GLU A 352 -6.34 -20.86 3.63
CA GLU A 352 -5.03 -20.23 3.55
C GLU A 352 -3.85 -21.20 3.79
N LYS A 353 -4.14 -22.48 4.08
CA LYS A 353 -3.15 -23.52 4.42
C LYS A 353 -2.21 -23.01 5.52
N ARG A 354 -2.83 -22.49 6.58
CA ARG A 354 -2.14 -21.94 7.75
C ARG A 354 -1.43 -23.04 8.53
N LEU A 355 -0.37 -22.62 9.19
CA LEU A 355 0.49 -23.46 10.02
C LEU A 355 0.97 -22.63 11.22
N ILE A 356 1.53 -23.31 12.21
CA ILE A 356 2.23 -22.67 13.32
C ILE A 356 3.74 -22.84 13.14
N TYR A 357 4.46 -21.75 13.37
CA TYR A 357 5.87 -21.80 13.72
C TYR A 357 5.97 -21.89 15.23
N GLU A 358 6.56 -22.98 15.71
CA GLU A 358 6.91 -23.16 17.11
C GLU A 358 8.41 -22.92 17.27
N PHE A 359 8.78 -21.93 18.08
CA PHE A 359 10.16 -21.50 18.24
C PHE A 359 10.78 -22.12 19.48
N THR A 360 11.90 -22.82 19.29
CA THR A 360 12.80 -23.19 20.36
C THR A 360 13.86 -22.11 20.48
N VAL A 361 13.87 -21.37 21.59
CA VAL A 361 14.87 -20.34 21.87
C VAL A 361 16.20 -21.03 22.24
N ARG A 362 17.24 -20.74 21.47
CA ARG A 362 18.61 -21.20 21.72
C ARG A 362 19.42 -20.15 22.46
N HIS A 363 19.19 -18.88 22.12
CA HIS A 363 19.89 -17.77 22.71
C HIS A 363 18.99 -16.54 22.73
N ALA A 364 19.15 -15.71 23.75
CA ALA A 364 18.45 -14.45 23.87
C ALA A 364 19.44 -13.34 24.19
N TYR A 365 19.20 -12.15 23.65
CA TYR A 365 20.00 -10.95 23.90
C TYR A 365 19.13 -9.73 23.65
N GLY A 366 19.45 -8.58 24.23
CA GLY A 366 18.66 -7.38 23.98
C GLY A 366 18.78 -6.35 25.08
N GLN A 367 17.90 -5.35 25.01
CA GLN A 367 17.75 -4.33 26.03
C GLN A 367 16.27 -4.27 26.39
N TYR A 368 15.89 -4.72 27.58
CA TYR A 368 14.50 -4.77 28.01
C TYR A 368 14.41 -4.50 29.51
N SER A 369 13.36 -3.78 29.92
CA SER A 369 13.05 -3.49 31.32
C SER A 369 11.91 -4.38 31.81
N PHE A 370 11.77 -4.53 33.14
CA PHE A 370 10.75 -5.38 33.78
C PHE A 370 9.57 -4.60 34.33
#